data_AF-A0A6C1NPD8-F1
#
_entry.id   AF-A0A6C1NPD8-F1
#
_cell.length_a   1.000
_cell.length_b   1.000
_cell.length_c   1.000
_cell.angle_alpha   90.00
_cell.angle_beta   90.00
_cell.angle_gamma   90.00
#
_symmetry.space_group_name_H-M   'P 1'
#
loop_
_entity.id
_entity.type
_entity.pdbx_description
1 polymer ?
#
loop_
_entity_poly.entity_id
_entity_poly.type
_entity_poly.pdbx_seq_one_letter_code
_entity_poly.pdbx_strand_id
1 'polypeptide(L)'
;MVTPEPGGADSAADSAPGPTPDSAAEQRTGREPDNTPTPLVAAALVVLAFLLWSLGDVLNPFLLFLAVAGMLLPWRESRFFRPFVYTAGALTLFWLLSEMGALLAPFVLAVVLAYVLNPAVSWLAGKPPLRRLAGPDGTRRLARTGAVTLLALPVLGGLLALGLWGVPWAAGEVADLTRKAPEALARLGDLLAGTEEFLLGLQLPGVDGAQWVERLRELEADDVVAFLEERRGEISERAWEGVLGVGRGLGAALAVLGYLVLTPVITFYLMRDWDRLVGRIRDLIPADRQDWIHFARDYDEGLGAYLRGQVLVSLSVGTMTAVGLLLVQFPYAIFLGAIVAVFNVVPYLGLVVSLIPALVIALTTGSVGASLLKVAVVYTVAQTIESAVIAPRIVGDSTGLHPVWILLAIATGGFFFGFVGLLIAVPAAVGIKLVAIRAVARA
;
A
#
# COMPACT_ATOMS: atom_id res chain seq x y z
N MET A 1 5.59 -47.60 97.11
CA MET A 1 6.93 -47.92 97.67
C MET A 1 7.97 -47.56 96.63
N VAL A 2 8.86 -46.63 96.99
CA VAL A 2 10.18 -46.32 96.38
C VAL A 2 10.21 -45.69 94.96
N THR A 3 10.43 -44.37 94.92
CA THR A 3 11.29 -43.64 93.97
C THR A 3 12.74 -43.66 94.54
N PRO A 4 13.86 -43.42 93.79
CA PRO A 4 14.10 -42.22 92.94
C PRO A 4 14.96 -42.45 91.63
N GLU A 5 14.75 -41.67 90.55
CA GLU A 5 15.54 -40.50 90.05
C GLU A 5 16.61 -40.82 88.96
N PRO A 6 17.00 -39.82 88.12
CA PRO A 6 17.16 -39.97 86.66
C PRO A 6 18.52 -39.51 86.10
N GLY A 7 18.72 -39.56 84.78
CA GLY A 7 19.85 -38.84 84.15
C GLY A 7 20.03 -39.04 82.65
N GLY A 8 19.63 -38.02 81.87
CA GLY A 8 20.40 -37.52 80.71
C GLY A 8 20.17 -38.18 79.35
N ALA A 9 19.26 -37.62 78.57
CA ALA A 9 19.33 -37.64 77.11
C ALA A 9 20.02 -36.34 76.65
N ASP A 10 21.06 -36.44 75.83
CA ASP A 10 21.24 -35.58 74.66
C ASP A 10 22.43 -35.98 73.78
N SER A 11 22.17 -35.92 72.47
CA SER A 11 23.10 -35.54 71.38
C SER A 11 24.37 -36.36 71.11
N ALA A 12 24.34 -37.14 70.02
CA ALA A 12 25.44 -37.14 69.05
C ALA A 12 24.94 -37.61 67.68
N ALA A 13 24.93 -36.66 66.75
CA ALA A 13 24.65 -36.85 65.34
C ALA A 13 25.89 -37.40 64.59
N ASP A 14 25.59 -38.18 63.55
CA ASP A 14 26.13 -38.07 62.19
C ASP A 14 27.67 -38.17 61.95
N SER A 15 28.08 -39.24 61.28
CA SER A 15 29.22 -39.24 60.36
C SER A 15 29.24 -40.51 59.50
N ALA A 16 28.62 -40.43 58.33
CA ALA A 16 28.83 -41.40 57.25
C ALA A 16 30.26 -41.29 56.68
N PRO A 17 30.89 -42.39 56.23
CA PRO A 17 32.26 -42.37 55.71
C PRO A 17 32.30 -41.83 54.27
N GLY A 18 33.28 -40.95 54.00
CA GLY A 18 33.52 -40.33 52.70
C GLY A 18 34.01 -41.32 51.61
N PRO A 19 33.91 -40.94 50.32
CA PRO A 19 34.18 -41.84 49.20
C PRO A 19 35.69 -42.06 48.98
N THR A 20 36.03 -43.27 48.54
CA THR A 20 37.38 -43.78 48.26
C THR A 20 38.05 -43.12 47.04
N PRO A 21 39.40 -43.16 46.92
CA PRO A 21 40.19 -42.36 45.96
C PRO A 21 40.01 -42.72 44.47
N ASP A 22 39.29 -43.80 44.15
CA ASP A 22 39.17 -44.30 42.78
C ASP A 22 38.11 -43.57 41.93
N SER A 23 37.22 -42.78 42.54
CA SER A 23 36.16 -42.07 41.81
C SER A 23 36.59 -40.72 41.21
N ALA A 24 37.80 -40.25 41.51
CA ALA A 24 38.33 -38.97 41.04
C ALA A 24 39.08 -39.04 39.70
N ALA A 25 39.48 -40.25 39.26
CA ALA A 25 40.27 -40.43 38.04
C ALA A 25 39.41 -40.55 36.77
N GLU A 26 38.16 -41.05 36.86
CA GLU A 26 37.27 -41.21 35.70
C GLU A 26 36.53 -39.92 35.28
N GLN A 27 36.58 -38.85 36.07
CA GLN A 27 35.84 -37.60 35.77
C GLN A 27 36.62 -36.58 34.92
N ARG A 28 37.86 -36.87 34.49
CA ARG A 28 38.71 -35.92 33.74
C ARG A 28 38.77 -36.10 32.22
N THR A 29 37.91 -36.92 31.63
CA THR A 29 37.81 -37.07 30.15
C THR A 29 36.45 -36.70 29.59
N GLY A 30 35.78 -35.71 30.19
CA GLY A 30 34.64 -35.03 29.58
C GLY A 30 35.10 -34.05 28.51
N ARG A 31 35.44 -34.55 27.32
CA ARG A 31 35.60 -33.69 26.13
C ARG A 31 34.20 -33.15 25.79
N GLU A 32 33.97 -31.85 25.97
CA GLU A 32 32.74 -31.19 25.50
C GLU A 32 32.51 -31.58 24.04
N PRO A 33 31.29 -32.00 23.64
CA PRO A 33 31.00 -32.24 22.24
C PRO A 33 31.12 -30.90 21.51
N ASP A 34 32.11 -30.84 20.62
CA ASP A 34 32.38 -29.70 19.76
C ASP A 34 31.13 -29.44 18.90
N ASN A 35 30.35 -28.42 19.29
CA ASN A 35 29.11 -28.01 18.62
C ASN A 35 29.37 -27.25 17.32
N THR A 36 30.61 -27.24 16.81
CA THR A 36 30.88 -26.74 15.47
C THR A 36 30.19 -27.67 14.45
N PRO A 37 29.39 -27.11 13.53
CA PRO A 37 28.78 -27.94 12.49
C PRO A 37 29.92 -28.64 11.74
N THR A 38 29.90 -29.98 11.74
CA THR A 38 30.92 -30.76 11.04
C THR A 38 31.05 -30.25 9.60
N PRO A 39 32.25 -30.27 9.00
CA PRO A 39 32.48 -29.73 7.65
C PRO A 39 31.53 -30.34 6.61
N LEU A 40 31.03 -31.55 6.87
CA LEU A 40 30.01 -32.26 6.10
C LEU A 40 28.61 -31.61 6.20
N VAL A 41 28.20 -31.17 7.39
CA VAL A 41 26.95 -30.42 7.61
C VAL A 41 27.04 -29.03 7.01
N ALA A 42 28.19 -28.35 7.17
CA ALA A 42 28.42 -27.06 6.53
C ALA A 42 28.40 -27.17 4.99
N ALA A 43 29.05 -28.18 4.42
CA ALA A 43 29.00 -28.46 2.99
C ALA A 43 27.58 -28.81 2.51
N ALA A 44 26.83 -29.62 3.26
CA ALA A 44 25.45 -29.96 2.94
C ALA A 44 24.53 -28.72 2.96
N LEU A 45 24.73 -27.81 3.92
CA LEU A 45 23.97 -26.55 4.00
C LEU A 45 24.31 -25.60 2.84
N VAL A 46 25.58 -25.52 2.44
CA VAL A 46 26.01 -24.71 1.29
C VAL A 46 25.44 -25.29 -0.01
N VAL A 47 25.49 -26.61 -0.20
CA VAL A 47 24.90 -27.28 -1.36
C VAL A 47 23.38 -27.08 -1.38
N LEU A 48 22.70 -27.24 -0.25
CA LEU A 48 21.26 -27.01 -0.13
C LEU A 48 20.90 -25.56 -0.43
N ALA A 49 21.66 -24.58 0.09
CA ALA A 49 21.46 -23.17 -0.19
C ALA A 49 21.66 -22.85 -1.67
N PHE A 50 22.69 -23.43 -2.30
CA PHE A 50 22.95 -23.28 -3.73
C PHE A 50 21.86 -23.95 -4.58
N LEU A 51 21.34 -25.11 -4.16
CA LEU A 51 20.24 -25.82 -4.83
C LEU A 51 18.93 -25.02 -4.73
N LEU A 52 18.63 -24.46 -3.56
CA LEU A 52 17.47 -23.58 -3.35
C LEU A 52 17.59 -22.29 -4.17
N TRP A 53 18.78 -21.71 -4.28
CA TRP A 53 19.04 -20.54 -5.12
C TRP A 53 18.92 -20.87 -6.61
N SER A 54 19.51 -21.98 -7.06
CA SER A 54 19.46 -22.45 -8.45
C SER A 54 18.06 -22.90 -8.87
N LEU A 55 17.22 -23.34 -7.93
CA LEU A 55 15.82 -23.63 -8.16
C LEU A 55 14.92 -22.40 -7.96
N GLY A 56 15.45 -21.23 -7.62
CA GLY A 56 14.66 -20.03 -7.31
C GLY A 56 13.65 -19.63 -8.40
N ASP A 57 13.96 -19.89 -9.66
CA ASP A 57 13.07 -19.62 -10.79
C ASP A 57 11.94 -20.66 -10.97
N VAL A 58 12.06 -21.82 -10.31
CA VAL A 58 11.14 -22.98 -10.43
C VAL A 58 10.42 -23.28 -9.10
N LEU A 59 11.05 -22.98 -7.96
CA LEU A 59 10.50 -23.14 -6.63
C LEU A 59 9.49 -22.03 -6.37
N ASN A 60 8.23 -22.31 -6.75
CA ASN A 60 7.11 -21.52 -6.30
C ASN A 60 7.12 -21.49 -4.75
N PRO A 61 7.24 -20.31 -4.11
CA PRO A 61 7.26 -20.17 -2.65
C PRO A 61 6.07 -20.81 -1.94
N PHE A 62 4.94 -20.99 -2.63
CA PHE A 62 3.81 -21.78 -2.13
C PHE A 62 4.15 -23.26 -1.96
N LEU A 63 4.85 -23.86 -2.95
CA LEU A 63 5.34 -25.25 -2.85
C LEU A 63 6.42 -25.36 -1.77
N LEU A 64 7.25 -24.32 -1.64
CA LEU A 64 8.29 -24.24 -0.61
C LEU A 64 7.66 -24.20 0.79
N PHE A 65 6.59 -23.42 0.99
CA PHE A 65 5.79 -23.44 2.22
C PHE A 65 5.18 -24.81 2.50
N LEU A 66 4.55 -25.44 1.51
CA LEU A 66 3.96 -26.78 1.68
C LEU A 66 5.02 -27.82 2.03
N ALA A 67 6.18 -27.78 1.40
CA ALA A 67 7.29 -28.68 1.67
C ALA A 67 7.85 -28.47 3.09
N VAL A 68 8.08 -27.22 3.49
CA VAL A 68 8.59 -26.85 4.82
C VAL A 68 7.56 -27.16 5.91
N ALA A 69 6.29 -26.84 5.70
CA ALA A 69 5.21 -27.18 6.62
C ALA A 69 5.05 -28.71 6.76
N GLY A 70 5.16 -29.43 5.64
CA GLY A 70 5.16 -30.90 5.61
C GLY A 70 6.34 -31.51 6.37
N MET A 71 7.55 -30.99 6.17
CA MET A 71 8.76 -31.43 6.88
C MET A 71 8.72 -31.16 8.37
N LEU A 72 7.99 -30.13 8.80
CA LEU A 72 7.88 -29.75 10.21
C LEU A 72 6.74 -30.46 10.95
N LEU A 73 5.83 -31.17 10.26
CA LEU A 73 4.74 -31.95 10.88
C LEU A 73 5.18 -32.89 12.00
N PRO A 74 6.33 -33.61 11.90
CA PRO A 74 6.81 -34.46 12.98
C PRO A 74 7.16 -33.67 14.25
N TRP A 75 7.41 -32.36 14.15
CA TRP A 75 7.83 -31.48 15.23
C TRP A 75 6.68 -30.61 15.78
N ARG A 76 5.42 -31.00 15.51
CA ARG A 76 4.22 -30.25 15.89
C ARG A 76 4.10 -29.92 17.39
N GLU A 77 4.74 -30.71 18.24
CA GLU A 77 4.73 -30.56 19.70
C GLU A 77 5.80 -29.60 20.22
N SER A 78 6.75 -29.20 19.38
CA SER A 78 7.77 -28.24 19.75
C SER A 78 7.18 -26.83 19.91
N ARG A 79 7.67 -26.09 20.92
CA ARG A 79 7.28 -24.68 21.15
C ARG A 79 7.60 -23.76 19.96
N PHE A 80 8.53 -24.18 19.10
CA PHE A 80 8.99 -23.43 17.93
C PHE A 80 8.18 -23.70 16.66
N PHE A 81 7.39 -24.79 16.62
CA PHE A 81 6.59 -25.15 15.45
C PHE A 81 5.58 -24.07 15.08
N ARG A 82 4.77 -23.61 16.06
CA ARG A 82 3.74 -22.58 15.82
C ARG A 82 4.31 -21.26 15.27
N PRO A 83 5.29 -20.60 15.93
CA PRO A 83 5.83 -19.35 15.40
C PRO A 83 6.49 -19.54 14.03
N PHE A 84 7.21 -20.65 13.81
CA PHE A 84 7.84 -20.91 12.52
C PHE A 84 6.82 -21.08 11.39
N VAL A 85 5.73 -21.84 11.62
CA VAL A 85 4.64 -22.01 10.65
C VAL A 85 3.94 -20.67 10.38
N TYR A 86 3.71 -19.84 11.41
CA TYR A 86 3.13 -18.51 11.21
C TYR A 86 4.06 -17.59 10.42
N THR A 87 5.36 -17.59 10.68
CA THR A 87 6.34 -16.80 9.93
C THR A 87 6.44 -17.27 8.48
N ALA A 88 6.56 -18.57 8.23
CA ALA A 88 6.59 -19.14 6.89
C ALA A 88 5.30 -18.85 6.12
N GLY A 89 4.14 -18.97 6.77
CA GLY A 89 2.84 -18.62 6.20
C GLY A 89 2.73 -17.13 5.87
N ALA A 90 3.22 -16.25 6.76
CA ALA A 90 3.24 -14.80 6.53
C ALA A 90 4.14 -14.41 5.35
N LEU A 91 5.33 -15.01 5.23
CA LEU A 91 6.24 -14.79 4.11
C LEU A 91 5.64 -15.28 2.78
N THR A 92 4.97 -16.43 2.81
CA THR A 92 4.31 -16.98 1.62
C THR A 92 3.12 -16.13 1.20
N LEU A 93 2.33 -15.64 2.17
CA LEU A 93 1.24 -14.71 1.91
C LEU A 93 1.79 -13.39 1.37
N PHE A 94 2.87 -12.86 1.93
CA PHE A 94 3.54 -11.66 1.44
C PHE A 94 3.97 -11.82 -0.02
N TRP A 95 4.67 -12.91 -0.33
CA TRP A 95 5.09 -13.23 -1.70
C TRP A 95 3.90 -13.39 -2.64
N LEU A 96 2.86 -14.11 -2.22
CA LEU A 96 1.65 -14.29 -3.02
C LEU A 96 0.96 -12.95 -3.29
N LEU A 97 0.89 -12.07 -2.29
CA LEU A 97 0.29 -10.74 -2.42
C LEU A 97 1.14 -9.82 -3.31
N SER A 98 2.47 -9.91 -3.28
CA SER A 98 3.33 -9.15 -4.18
C SER A 98 3.20 -9.63 -5.63
N GLU A 99 3.14 -10.95 -5.84
CA GLU A 99 3.06 -11.55 -7.18
C GLU A 99 1.66 -11.37 -7.79
N MET A 100 0.61 -11.57 -6.99
CA MET A 100 -0.80 -11.49 -7.43
C MET A 100 -1.40 -10.10 -7.22
N GLY A 101 -0.63 -9.11 -6.78
CA GLY A 101 -1.14 -7.78 -6.42
C GLY A 101 -1.99 -7.15 -7.53
N ALA A 102 -1.52 -7.22 -8.78
CA ALA A 102 -2.26 -6.72 -9.94
C ALA A 102 -3.56 -7.49 -10.23
N LEU A 103 -3.65 -8.77 -9.88
CA LEU A 103 -4.89 -9.56 -10.03
C LEU A 103 -5.87 -9.30 -8.88
N LEU A 104 -5.36 -8.92 -7.71
CA LEU A 104 -6.16 -8.62 -6.51
C LEU A 104 -6.66 -7.18 -6.47
N ALA A 105 -6.06 -6.27 -7.23
CA ALA A 105 -6.46 -4.87 -7.26
C ALA A 105 -7.96 -4.60 -7.48
N PRO A 106 -8.69 -5.25 -8.43
CA PRO A 106 -10.13 -5.04 -8.56
C PRO A 106 -10.91 -5.52 -7.33
N PHE A 107 -10.42 -6.54 -6.62
CA PHE A 107 -11.03 -7.02 -5.37
C PHE A 107 -10.79 -6.03 -4.24
N VAL A 108 -9.56 -5.52 -4.10
CA VAL A 108 -9.23 -4.52 -3.07
C VAL A 108 -10.01 -3.23 -3.30
N LEU A 109 -10.05 -2.75 -4.54
CA LEU A 109 -10.83 -1.57 -4.91
C LEU A 109 -12.32 -1.79 -4.64
N ALA A 110 -12.85 -2.97 -4.94
CA ALA A 110 -14.23 -3.31 -4.65
C ALA A 110 -14.53 -3.38 -3.14
N VAL A 111 -13.61 -3.88 -2.33
CA VAL A 111 -13.73 -3.84 -0.86
C VAL A 111 -13.76 -2.41 -0.36
N VAL A 112 -12.84 -1.55 -0.81
CA VAL A 112 -12.80 -0.13 -0.43
C VAL A 112 -14.08 0.58 -0.85
N LEU A 113 -14.53 0.41 -2.09
CA LEU A 113 -15.78 1.00 -2.59
C LEU A 113 -17.00 0.50 -1.81
N ALA A 114 -17.12 -0.82 -1.61
CA ALA A 114 -18.21 -1.39 -0.84
C ALA A 114 -18.23 -0.83 0.59
N TYR A 115 -17.06 -0.69 1.20
CA TYR A 115 -16.91 -0.15 2.55
C TYR A 115 -17.31 1.32 2.67
N VAL A 116 -16.91 2.14 1.70
CA VAL A 116 -17.27 3.57 1.60
C VAL A 116 -18.77 3.73 1.36
N LEU A 117 -19.38 2.91 0.50
CA LEU A 117 -20.79 3.01 0.09
C LEU A 117 -21.78 2.33 1.06
N ASN A 118 -21.33 1.38 1.88
CA ASN A 118 -22.19 0.61 2.77
C ASN A 118 -23.10 1.46 3.71
N PRO A 119 -22.66 2.60 4.28
CA PRO A 119 -23.55 3.46 5.08
C PRO A 119 -24.73 4.00 4.27
N ALA A 120 -24.50 4.43 3.03
CA ALA A 120 -25.57 4.94 2.17
C ALA A 120 -26.58 3.84 1.83
N VAL A 121 -26.12 2.61 1.60
CA VAL A 121 -27.00 1.43 1.46
C VAL A 121 -27.81 1.19 2.72
N SER A 122 -27.16 1.25 3.90
CA SER A 122 -27.83 0.98 5.17
C SER A 122 -28.90 2.03 5.48
N TRP A 123 -28.63 3.30 5.16
CA TRP A 123 -29.58 4.40 5.28
C TRP A 123 -30.79 4.20 4.36
N LEU A 124 -30.57 3.89 3.08
CA LEU A 124 -31.63 3.58 2.11
C LEU A 124 -32.45 2.34 2.48
N ALA A 125 -31.81 1.33 3.09
CA ALA A 125 -32.47 0.12 3.55
C ALA A 125 -33.25 0.31 4.87
N GLY A 126 -33.34 1.54 5.39
CA GLY A 126 -34.07 1.87 6.62
C GLY A 126 -33.38 1.42 7.91
N LYS A 127 -32.07 1.14 7.88
CA LYS A 127 -31.27 0.87 9.08
C LYS A 127 -30.62 2.19 9.54
N PRO A 128 -30.91 2.70 10.74
CA PRO A 128 -30.07 3.75 11.31
C PRO A 128 -28.64 3.22 11.51
N PRO A 129 -27.60 4.06 11.33
CA PRO A 129 -26.19 3.63 11.30
C PRO A 129 -25.71 2.95 12.61
N LEU A 130 -26.45 3.14 13.70
CA LEU A 130 -26.07 2.74 15.07
C LEU A 130 -26.67 1.40 15.55
N ARG A 131 -27.62 0.78 14.84
CA ARG A 131 -28.30 -0.43 15.35
C ARG A 131 -27.83 -1.70 14.64
N ARG A 132 -26.53 -2.00 14.78
CA ARG A 132 -25.83 -3.14 14.14
C ARG A 132 -26.07 -4.53 14.77
N LEU A 133 -27.05 -4.72 15.65
CA LEU A 133 -27.12 -5.93 16.50
C LEU A 133 -28.49 -6.63 16.61
N ALA A 134 -29.44 -6.47 15.68
CA ALA A 134 -30.76 -7.12 15.82
C ALA A 134 -31.26 -7.89 14.57
N GLY A 135 -31.25 -9.23 14.70
CA GLY A 135 -32.33 -10.14 14.27
C GLY A 135 -32.47 -10.50 12.77
N PRO A 136 -32.63 -11.80 12.41
CA PRO A 136 -32.78 -12.26 11.04
C PRO A 136 -34.25 -12.35 10.61
N ASP A 137 -34.77 -11.34 9.90
CA ASP A 137 -36.08 -11.45 9.23
C ASP A 137 -35.94 -11.45 7.70
N GLY A 138 -36.55 -12.45 7.06
CA GLY A 138 -36.49 -12.69 5.61
C GLY A 138 -37.07 -11.58 4.72
N THR A 139 -38.06 -10.82 5.19
CA THR A 139 -38.62 -9.63 4.51
C THR A 139 -37.60 -8.49 4.39
N ARG A 140 -36.60 -8.44 5.27
CA ARG A 140 -35.54 -7.43 5.27
C ARG A 140 -34.48 -7.69 4.19
N ARG A 141 -34.40 -8.90 3.62
CA ARG A 141 -33.48 -9.23 2.52
C ARG A 141 -33.91 -8.59 1.21
N LEU A 142 -35.21 -8.52 0.91
CA LEU A 142 -35.70 -7.83 -0.29
C LEU A 142 -35.46 -6.32 -0.20
N ALA A 143 -35.73 -5.69 0.96
CA ALA A 143 -35.49 -4.27 1.16
C ALA A 143 -34.00 -3.90 1.02
N ARG A 144 -33.09 -4.70 1.60
CA ARG A 144 -31.65 -4.48 1.44
C ARG A 144 -31.19 -4.71 0.00
N THR A 145 -31.64 -5.77 -0.65
CA THR A 145 -31.24 -6.04 -2.04
C THR A 145 -31.77 -4.94 -2.97
N GLY A 146 -32.98 -4.44 -2.75
CA GLY A 146 -33.52 -3.28 -3.46
C GLY A 146 -32.72 -2.00 -3.23
N ALA A 147 -32.35 -1.69 -1.98
CA ALA A 147 -31.52 -0.53 -1.64
C ALA A 147 -30.10 -0.63 -2.24
N VAL A 148 -29.50 -1.83 -2.21
CA VAL A 148 -28.21 -2.11 -2.84
C VAL A 148 -28.33 -1.91 -4.35
N THR A 149 -29.33 -2.49 -5.01
CA THR A 149 -29.51 -2.34 -6.45
C THR A 149 -29.74 -0.87 -6.84
N LEU A 150 -30.55 -0.13 -6.07
CA LEU A 150 -30.83 1.29 -6.32
C LEU A 150 -29.59 2.18 -6.19
N LEU A 151 -28.72 1.94 -5.19
CA LEU A 151 -27.50 2.72 -4.99
C LEU A 151 -26.34 2.23 -5.88
N ALA A 152 -26.22 0.92 -6.05
CA ALA A 152 -25.14 0.33 -6.82
C ALA A 152 -25.32 0.63 -8.30
N LEU A 153 -26.50 0.44 -8.91
CA LEU A 153 -26.68 0.65 -10.36
C LEU A 153 -26.13 2.00 -10.87
N PRO A 154 -26.42 3.16 -10.24
CA PRO A 154 -25.85 4.44 -10.62
C PRO A 154 -24.33 4.52 -10.44
N VAL A 155 -23.78 3.97 -9.34
CA VAL A 155 -22.33 3.98 -9.09
C VAL A 155 -21.61 3.06 -10.07
N LEU A 156 -22.13 1.85 -10.28
CA LEU A 156 -21.60 0.87 -11.22
C LEU A 156 -21.70 1.40 -12.65
N GLY A 157 -22.85 1.99 -13.02
CA GLY A 157 -23.06 2.63 -14.31
C GLY A 157 -22.15 3.84 -14.51
N GLY A 158 -21.93 4.64 -13.48
CA GLY A 158 -21.00 5.77 -13.49
C GLY A 158 -19.54 5.33 -13.65
N LEU A 159 -19.12 4.28 -12.94
CA LEU A 159 -17.79 3.68 -13.12
C LEU A 159 -17.63 3.11 -14.52
N LEU A 160 -18.62 2.36 -15.02
CA LEU A 160 -18.62 1.84 -16.39
C LEU A 160 -18.58 2.97 -17.42
N ALA A 161 -19.37 4.02 -17.26
CA ALA A 161 -19.35 5.21 -18.12
C ALA A 161 -17.99 5.92 -18.08
N LEU A 162 -17.41 6.07 -16.89
CA LEU A 162 -16.07 6.64 -16.72
C LEU A 162 -15.00 5.76 -17.36
N GLY A 163 -15.14 4.45 -17.34
CA GLY A 163 -14.25 3.55 -18.07
C GLY A 163 -14.42 3.61 -19.59
N LEU A 164 -15.65 3.51 -20.08
CA LEU A 164 -15.94 3.43 -21.50
C LEU A 164 -15.77 4.77 -22.23
N TRP A 165 -16.02 5.90 -21.57
CA TRP A 165 -15.88 7.23 -22.15
C TRP A 165 -14.70 8.01 -21.58
N GLY A 166 -14.49 7.94 -20.26
CA GLY A 166 -13.41 8.66 -19.61
C GLY A 166 -12.03 8.11 -19.95
N VAL A 167 -11.84 6.79 -20.07
CA VAL A 167 -10.53 6.22 -20.45
C VAL A 167 -10.14 6.59 -21.87
N PRO A 168 -10.99 6.43 -22.92
CA PRO A 168 -10.62 6.88 -24.26
C PRO A 168 -10.37 8.40 -24.35
N TRP A 169 -11.16 9.20 -23.62
CA TRP A 169 -10.93 10.64 -23.54
C TRP A 169 -9.56 10.96 -22.91
N ALA A 170 -9.27 10.41 -21.73
CA ALA A 170 -8.00 10.59 -21.03
C ALA A 170 -6.81 10.07 -21.87
N ALA A 171 -6.98 8.94 -22.58
CA ALA A 171 -5.99 8.41 -23.49
C ALA A 171 -5.68 9.39 -24.63
N GLY A 172 -6.70 10.08 -25.17
CA GLY A 172 -6.52 11.15 -26.14
C GLY A 172 -5.70 12.31 -25.59
N GLU A 173 -5.97 12.75 -24.36
CA GLU A 173 -5.21 13.82 -23.71
C GLU A 173 -3.75 13.39 -23.47
N VAL A 174 -3.50 12.17 -22.96
CA VAL A 174 -2.15 11.62 -22.77
C VAL A 174 -1.41 11.49 -24.10
N ALA A 175 -2.09 11.08 -25.17
CA ALA A 175 -1.51 11.00 -26.51
C ALA A 175 -1.03 12.37 -27.01
N ASP A 176 -1.83 13.41 -26.78
CA ASP A 176 -1.49 14.78 -27.15
C ASP A 176 -0.32 15.32 -26.31
N LEU A 177 -0.30 15.02 -25.01
CA LEU A 177 0.82 15.35 -24.12
C LEU A 177 2.12 14.66 -24.54
N THR A 178 2.05 13.39 -24.95
CA THR A 178 3.21 12.64 -25.41
C THR A 178 3.78 13.25 -26.70
N ARG A 179 2.92 13.79 -27.59
CA ARG A 179 3.35 14.51 -28.79
C ARG A 179 4.00 15.86 -28.46
N LYS A 180 3.56 16.51 -27.38
CA LYS A 180 4.08 17.80 -26.89
C LYS A 180 5.31 17.69 -26.01
N ALA A 181 5.60 16.49 -25.48
CA ALA A 181 6.71 16.28 -24.56
C ALA A 181 8.09 16.68 -25.14
N PRO A 182 8.44 16.37 -26.41
CA PRO A 182 9.72 16.81 -26.98
C PRO A 182 9.84 18.34 -27.06
N GLU A 183 8.76 19.03 -27.46
CA GLU A 183 8.73 20.50 -27.49
C GLU A 183 8.85 21.09 -26.08
N ALA A 184 8.21 20.47 -25.09
CA ALA A 184 8.33 20.89 -23.69
C ALA A 184 9.78 20.82 -23.20
N LEU A 185 10.51 19.75 -23.55
CA LEU A 185 11.92 19.58 -23.20
C LEU A 185 12.81 20.60 -23.90
N ALA A 186 12.58 20.85 -25.20
CA ALA A 186 13.31 21.89 -25.93
C ALA A 186 13.13 23.28 -25.29
N ARG A 187 11.89 23.67 -25.01
CA ARG A 187 11.59 24.96 -24.35
C ARG A 187 12.09 25.06 -22.92
N LEU A 188 12.18 23.95 -22.21
CA LEU A 188 12.81 23.90 -20.89
C LEU A 188 14.31 24.18 -21.03
N GLY A 189 14.97 23.59 -22.03
CA GLY A 189 16.36 23.88 -22.40
C GLY A 189 16.57 25.36 -22.70
N ASP A 190 15.71 25.96 -23.53
CA ASP A 190 15.76 27.39 -23.85
C ASP A 190 15.61 28.28 -22.61
N LEU A 191 14.70 27.92 -21.69
CA LEU A 191 14.51 28.63 -20.43
C LEU A 191 15.77 28.60 -19.56
N LEU A 192 16.40 27.43 -19.45
CA LEU A 192 17.61 27.23 -18.68
C LEU A 192 18.79 28.01 -19.28
N ALA A 193 18.91 28.00 -20.61
CA ALA A 193 19.90 28.80 -21.34
C ALA A 193 19.65 30.31 -21.21
N GLY A 194 18.40 30.76 -21.26
CA GLY A 194 18.06 32.17 -21.03
C GLY A 194 18.36 32.64 -19.59
N THR A 195 18.22 31.75 -18.59
CA THR A 195 18.64 32.05 -17.21
C THR A 195 20.16 32.10 -17.06
N GLU A 196 20.92 31.34 -17.85
CA GLU A 196 22.39 31.43 -17.89
C GLU A 196 22.84 32.84 -18.31
N GLU A 197 22.32 33.37 -19.42
CA GLU A 197 22.71 34.69 -19.93
C GLU A 197 22.39 35.81 -18.92
N PHE A 198 21.24 35.70 -18.25
CA PHE A 198 20.85 36.61 -17.17
C PHE A 198 21.78 36.50 -15.94
N LEU A 199 22.12 35.28 -15.52
CA LEU A 199 22.98 35.05 -14.34
C LEU A 199 24.44 35.43 -14.59
N LEU A 200 24.97 35.19 -15.80
CA LEU A 200 26.31 35.65 -16.21
C LEU A 200 26.38 37.18 -16.31
N GLY A 201 25.27 37.82 -16.70
CA GLY A 201 25.13 39.29 -16.68
C GLY A 201 25.17 39.90 -15.28
N LEU A 202 24.82 39.13 -14.24
CA LEU A 202 24.79 39.57 -12.84
C LEU A 202 26.15 39.50 -12.11
N GLN A 203 27.22 38.99 -12.76
CA GLN A 203 28.60 38.93 -12.25
C GLN A 203 28.68 38.57 -10.75
N LEU A 204 28.00 37.49 -10.34
CA LEU A 204 28.01 37.05 -8.95
C LEU A 204 29.39 36.46 -8.58
N PRO A 205 30.13 37.04 -7.61
CA PRO A 205 31.45 36.56 -7.26
C PRO A 205 31.37 35.21 -6.54
N GLY A 206 32.03 34.18 -7.09
CA GLY A 206 32.16 32.85 -6.47
C GLY A 206 31.28 31.75 -7.08
N VAL A 207 30.52 32.04 -8.13
CA VAL A 207 29.80 31.02 -8.91
C VAL A 207 30.48 30.88 -10.27
N ASP A 208 31.30 29.84 -10.45
CA ASP A 208 31.84 29.45 -11.76
C ASP A 208 30.69 28.92 -12.63
N GLY A 209 29.88 29.82 -13.18
CA GLY A 209 28.71 29.49 -14.00
C GLY A 209 29.06 28.57 -15.17
N ALA A 210 30.28 28.68 -15.70
CA ALA A 210 30.78 27.86 -16.81
C ALA A 210 30.80 26.35 -16.52
N GLN A 211 31.03 25.90 -15.28
CA GLN A 211 31.18 24.46 -14.98
C GLN A 211 29.84 23.70 -14.94
N TRP A 212 28.78 24.36 -14.48
CA TRP A 212 27.43 23.78 -14.47
C TRP A 212 26.78 23.87 -15.85
N VAL A 213 27.12 24.92 -16.61
CA VAL A 213 26.68 25.17 -17.97
C VAL A 213 27.29 24.17 -18.95
N GLU A 214 28.59 23.86 -18.86
CA GLU A 214 29.22 22.87 -19.74
C GLU A 214 28.55 21.49 -19.57
N ARG A 215 28.23 21.09 -18.32
CA ARG A 215 27.51 19.83 -18.03
C ARG A 215 26.06 19.81 -18.52
N LEU A 216 25.42 20.98 -18.63
CA LEU A 216 24.06 21.12 -19.17
C LEU A 216 24.05 21.25 -20.70
N ARG A 217 25.10 21.84 -21.31
CA ARG A 217 25.35 21.84 -22.76
C ARG A 217 25.77 20.47 -23.28
N GLU A 218 26.51 19.68 -22.50
CA GLU A 218 26.81 18.27 -22.78
C GLU A 218 25.56 17.37 -22.71
N LEU A 219 24.52 17.79 -21.97
CA LEU A 219 23.17 17.24 -22.09
C LEU A 219 22.46 17.94 -23.27
N GLU A 220 22.97 17.74 -24.48
CA GLU A 220 22.43 18.36 -25.68
C GLU A 220 20.94 18.02 -25.80
N ALA A 221 20.09 19.05 -25.88
CA ALA A 221 18.68 18.87 -26.16
C ALA A 221 18.49 18.07 -27.45
N ASP A 222 19.43 18.13 -28.40
CA ASP A 222 19.46 17.32 -29.61
C ASP A 222 19.75 15.84 -29.33
N ASP A 223 20.57 15.47 -28.33
CA ASP A 223 20.78 14.06 -27.93
C ASP A 223 19.58 13.50 -27.18
N VAL A 224 18.92 14.32 -26.34
CA VAL A 224 17.67 13.92 -25.66
C VAL A 224 16.53 13.83 -26.67
N VAL A 225 16.43 14.78 -27.60
CA VAL A 225 15.45 14.76 -28.68
C VAL A 225 15.75 13.62 -29.64
N ALA A 226 16.99 13.35 -30.03
CA ALA A 226 17.38 12.21 -30.85
C ALA A 226 17.13 10.88 -30.14
N PHE A 227 17.44 10.75 -28.85
CA PHE A 227 17.10 9.59 -28.04
C PHE A 227 15.59 9.37 -27.96
N LEU A 228 14.82 10.46 -27.85
CA LEU A 228 13.35 10.42 -27.82
C LEU A 228 12.74 10.22 -29.21
N GLU A 229 13.37 10.67 -30.29
CA GLU A 229 12.98 10.50 -31.69
C GLU A 229 13.29 9.09 -32.19
N GLU A 230 14.47 8.57 -31.89
CA GLU A 230 14.88 7.18 -32.14
C GLU A 230 14.01 6.21 -31.35
N ARG A 231 13.70 6.54 -30.09
CA ARG A 231 12.70 5.82 -29.30
C ARG A 231 11.28 6.31 -29.53
N ARG A 232 11.00 7.25 -30.45
CA ARG A 232 9.62 7.74 -30.69
C ARG A 232 8.78 6.64 -31.28
N GLY A 233 9.35 5.83 -32.16
CA GLY A 233 8.74 4.59 -32.64
C GLY A 233 8.41 3.67 -31.47
N GLU A 234 9.40 3.38 -30.61
CA GLU A 234 9.21 2.47 -29.48
C GLU A 234 8.35 3.02 -28.31
N ILE A 235 8.36 4.32 -28.02
CA ILE A 235 7.62 4.97 -26.94
C ILE A 235 6.21 5.24 -27.43
N SER A 236 6.02 5.67 -28.68
CA SER A 236 4.68 5.76 -29.26
C SER A 236 4.08 4.37 -29.42
N GLU A 237 4.81 3.36 -29.91
CA GLU A 237 4.34 1.97 -29.96
C GLU A 237 4.15 1.38 -28.57
N ARG A 238 5.02 1.58 -27.58
CA ARG A 238 4.80 1.04 -26.21
C ARG A 238 3.72 1.81 -25.44
N ALA A 239 3.55 3.11 -25.67
CA ALA A 239 2.45 3.88 -25.11
C ALA A 239 1.13 3.50 -25.80
N TRP A 240 1.11 3.27 -27.12
CA TRP A 240 -0.07 2.77 -27.84
C TRP A 240 -0.36 1.30 -27.52
N GLU A 241 0.66 0.44 -27.41
CA GLU A 241 0.54 -0.96 -26.99
C GLU A 241 0.06 -1.07 -25.54
N GLY A 242 0.51 -0.15 -24.67
CA GLY A 242 0.11 -0.07 -23.27
C GLY A 242 -1.27 0.54 -23.03
N VAL A 243 -1.74 1.46 -23.89
CA VAL A 243 -3.00 2.20 -23.69
C VAL A 243 -4.14 1.72 -24.61
N LEU A 244 -3.87 1.28 -25.85
CA LEU A 244 -4.89 0.91 -26.84
C LEU A 244 -4.57 -0.35 -27.68
N GLY A 245 -3.50 -1.08 -27.33
CA GLY A 245 -2.72 -1.84 -28.30
C GLY A 245 -3.46 -2.77 -29.26
N VAL A 246 -2.95 -2.77 -30.49
CA VAL A 246 -3.27 -3.75 -31.52
C VAL A 246 -2.06 -4.68 -31.62
N GLY A 247 -2.17 -5.89 -31.08
CA GLY A 247 -1.12 -6.91 -31.03
C GLY A 247 -0.93 -7.47 -29.62
N ARG A 248 -0.49 -6.63 -28.66
CA ARG A 248 -0.43 -6.91 -27.21
C ARG A 248 -1.52 -6.21 -26.39
N GLY A 249 -2.19 -5.20 -26.93
CA GLY A 249 -3.19 -4.43 -26.19
C GLY A 249 -4.57 -5.06 -26.09
N LEU A 250 -4.83 -6.20 -26.73
CA LEU A 250 -5.94 -7.06 -26.31
C LEU A 250 -5.77 -7.47 -24.85
N GLY A 251 -4.55 -7.79 -24.39
CA GLY A 251 -4.29 -8.13 -22.99
C GLY A 251 -4.52 -6.94 -22.05
N ALA A 252 -4.00 -5.76 -22.39
CA ALA A 252 -4.20 -4.55 -21.60
C ALA A 252 -5.66 -4.06 -21.60
N ALA A 253 -6.33 -4.09 -22.76
CA ALA A 253 -7.74 -3.76 -22.88
C ALA A 253 -8.62 -4.78 -22.14
N LEU A 254 -8.32 -6.09 -22.22
CA LEU A 254 -9.01 -7.11 -21.43
C LEU A 254 -8.72 -6.97 -19.94
N ALA A 255 -7.53 -6.53 -19.56
CA ALA A 255 -7.22 -6.19 -18.17
C ALA A 255 -8.08 -5.00 -17.73
N VAL A 256 -8.05 -3.85 -18.43
CA VAL A 256 -8.86 -2.67 -18.11
C VAL A 256 -10.35 -3.00 -18.10
N LEU A 257 -10.85 -3.73 -19.10
CA LEU A 257 -12.23 -4.22 -19.14
C LEU A 257 -12.52 -5.16 -17.97
N GLY A 258 -11.59 -6.04 -17.63
CA GLY A 258 -11.63 -6.90 -16.46
C GLY A 258 -11.78 -6.07 -15.19
N TYR A 259 -10.95 -5.06 -14.96
CA TYR A 259 -11.09 -4.14 -13.83
C TYR A 259 -12.42 -3.41 -13.82
N LEU A 260 -12.84 -2.93 -14.99
CA LEU A 260 -14.06 -2.14 -15.17
C LEU A 260 -15.33 -2.96 -14.97
N VAL A 261 -15.31 -4.26 -15.26
CA VAL A 261 -16.45 -5.16 -15.08
C VAL A 261 -16.39 -5.82 -13.70
N LEU A 262 -15.23 -6.32 -13.30
CA LEU A 262 -15.06 -7.12 -12.09
C LEU A 262 -15.17 -6.26 -10.83
N THR A 263 -14.60 -5.05 -10.80
CA THR A 263 -14.69 -4.17 -9.61
C THR A 263 -16.14 -3.82 -9.29
N PRO A 264 -16.97 -3.35 -10.24
CA PRO A 264 -18.39 -3.12 -10.01
C PRO A 264 -19.13 -4.39 -9.54
N VAL A 265 -18.94 -5.51 -10.23
CA VAL A 265 -19.64 -6.77 -9.90
C VAL A 265 -19.30 -7.21 -8.47
N ILE A 266 -18.02 -7.23 -8.10
CA ILE A 266 -17.59 -7.60 -6.75
C ILE A 266 -18.13 -6.61 -5.73
N THR A 267 -18.10 -5.30 -6.01
CA THR A 267 -18.63 -4.26 -5.13
C THR A 267 -20.10 -4.50 -4.82
N PHE A 268 -20.91 -4.83 -5.84
CA PHE A 268 -22.32 -5.16 -5.67
C PHE A 268 -22.53 -6.36 -4.74
N TYR A 269 -21.81 -7.47 -4.98
CA TYR A 269 -21.90 -8.66 -4.14
C TYR A 269 -21.45 -8.38 -2.70
N LEU A 270 -20.36 -7.65 -2.52
CA LEU A 270 -19.86 -7.25 -1.20
C LEU A 270 -20.86 -6.37 -0.45
N MET A 271 -21.45 -5.36 -1.10
CA MET A 271 -22.47 -4.49 -0.47
C MET A 271 -23.73 -5.28 -0.09
N ARG A 272 -24.16 -6.23 -0.93
CA ARG A 272 -25.32 -7.08 -0.69
C ARG A 272 -25.12 -8.02 0.50
N ASP A 273 -23.97 -8.69 0.53
CA ASP A 273 -23.68 -9.75 1.49
C ASP A 273 -22.77 -9.30 2.66
N TRP A 274 -22.51 -7.99 2.78
CA TRP A 274 -21.60 -7.37 3.76
C TRP A 274 -21.80 -7.90 5.19
N ASP A 275 -23.03 -7.81 5.72
CA ASP A 275 -23.29 -8.23 7.12
C ASP A 275 -23.05 -9.73 7.33
N ARG A 276 -23.26 -10.56 6.30
CA ARG A 276 -23.00 -12.01 6.39
C ARG A 276 -21.52 -12.29 6.37
N LEU A 277 -20.76 -11.57 5.55
CA LEU A 277 -19.32 -11.70 5.48
C LEU A 277 -18.68 -11.31 6.82
N VAL A 278 -19.06 -10.15 7.36
CA VAL A 278 -18.60 -9.68 8.68
C VAL A 278 -19.01 -10.64 9.79
N GLY A 279 -20.25 -11.15 9.77
CA GLY A 279 -20.73 -12.15 10.72
C GLY A 279 -19.88 -13.41 10.73
N ARG A 280 -19.59 -13.98 9.54
CA ARG A 280 -18.73 -15.16 9.42
C ARG A 280 -17.30 -14.90 9.90
N ILE A 281 -16.73 -13.74 9.58
CA ILE A 281 -15.40 -13.36 10.06
C ILE A 281 -15.40 -13.27 11.60
N ARG A 282 -16.46 -12.73 12.19
CA ARG A 282 -16.63 -12.67 13.65
C ARG A 282 -16.71 -14.07 14.27
N ASP A 283 -17.41 -15.00 13.64
CA ASP A 283 -17.57 -16.37 14.13
C ASP A 283 -16.23 -17.16 14.12
N LEU A 284 -15.24 -16.71 13.35
CA LEU A 284 -13.88 -17.27 13.37
C LEU A 284 -13.06 -16.81 14.59
N ILE A 285 -13.49 -15.75 15.29
CA ILE A 285 -12.80 -15.23 16.48
C ILE A 285 -13.23 -16.07 17.69
N PRO A 286 -12.31 -16.77 18.38
CA PRO A 286 -12.62 -17.55 19.57
C PRO A 286 -13.32 -16.71 20.67
N ALA A 287 -14.29 -17.30 21.37
CA ALA A 287 -15.15 -16.60 22.31
C ALA A 287 -14.41 -15.99 23.53
N ASP A 288 -13.23 -16.55 23.87
CA ASP A 288 -12.30 -16.11 24.90
C ASP A 288 -11.55 -14.81 24.55
N ARG A 289 -11.71 -14.30 23.33
CA ARG A 289 -10.96 -13.15 22.78
C ARG A 289 -11.83 -11.91 22.55
N GLN A 290 -12.78 -11.63 23.44
CA GLN A 290 -13.69 -10.46 23.40
C GLN A 290 -12.97 -9.11 23.20
N ASP A 291 -11.75 -9.00 23.70
CA ASP A 291 -10.84 -7.88 23.51
C ASP A 291 -10.60 -7.51 22.04
N TRP A 292 -10.54 -8.52 21.15
CA TRP A 292 -10.34 -8.33 19.72
C TRP A 292 -11.59 -7.83 19.01
N ILE A 293 -12.78 -8.09 19.57
CA ILE A 293 -14.04 -7.59 19.04
C ILE A 293 -14.14 -6.07 19.27
N HIS A 294 -13.73 -5.59 20.45
CA HIS A 294 -13.65 -4.16 20.73
C HIS A 294 -12.64 -3.47 19.80
N PHE A 295 -11.44 -4.04 19.67
CA PHE A 295 -10.44 -3.55 18.72
C PHE A 295 -10.96 -3.47 17.28
N ALA A 296 -11.62 -4.52 16.80
CA ALA A 296 -12.15 -4.58 15.44
C ALA A 296 -13.21 -3.50 15.21
N ARG A 297 -13.99 -3.17 16.24
CA ARG A 297 -14.99 -2.09 16.17
C ARG A 297 -14.34 -0.71 16.14
N ASP A 298 -13.37 -0.45 17.02
CA ASP A 298 -12.67 0.84 17.05
C ASP A 298 -11.93 1.08 15.72
N TYR A 299 -11.31 0.04 15.18
CA TYR A 299 -10.67 0.07 13.87
C TYR A 299 -11.69 0.28 12.73
N ASP A 300 -12.85 -0.38 12.76
CA ASP A 300 -13.92 -0.18 11.77
C ASP A 300 -14.48 1.25 11.79
N GLU A 301 -14.68 1.83 12.97
CA GLU A 301 -15.19 3.20 13.09
C GLU A 301 -14.16 4.22 12.54
N GLY A 302 -12.88 4.08 12.92
CA GLY A 302 -11.80 4.95 12.43
C GLY A 302 -11.51 4.79 10.94
N LEU A 303 -11.41 3.55 10.45
CA LEU A 303 -11.19 3.25 9.03
C LEU A 303 -12.36 3.75 8.17
N GLY A 304 -13.60 3.58 8.67
CA GLY A 304 -14.83 4.07 8.05
C GLY A 304 -14.83 5.58 7.84
N ALA A 305 -14.45 6.33 8.87
CA ALA A 305 -14.33 7.78 8.79
C ALA A 305 -13.20 8.20 7.82
N TYR A 306 -12.03 7.59 7.93
CA TYR A 306 -10.87 7.89 7.09
C TYR A 306 -11.16 7.68 5.60
N LEU A 307 -11.62 6.49 5.19
CA LEU A 307 -11.81 6.17 3.77
C LEU A 307 -12.87 7.05 3.11
N ARG A 308 -13.98 7.35 3.82
CA ARG A 308 -15.02 8.24 3.30
C ARG A 308 -14.55 9.69 3.25
N GLY A 309 -13.81 10.11 4.29
CA GLY A 309 -13.21 11.42 4.34
C GLY A 309 -12.23 11.62 3.19
N GLN A 310 -11.38 10.63 2.91
CA GLN A 310 -10.40 10.70 1.83
C GLN A 310 -11.03 10.78 0.44
N VAL A 311 -12.13 10.05 0.18
CA VAL A 311 -12.89 10.19 -1.08
C VAL A 311 -13.48 11.60 -1.22
N LEU A 312 -14.00 12.17 -0.12
CA LEU A 312 -14.53 13.54 -0.15
C LEU A 312 -13.41 14.57 -0.36
N VAL A 313 -12.25 14.39 0.29
CA VAL A 313 -11.05 15.21 0.08
C VAL A 313 -10.61 15.14 -1.37
N SER A 314 -10.48 13.93 -1.94
CA SER A 314 -9.99 13.76 -3.31
C SER A 314 -10.89 14.45 -4.33
N LEU A 315 -12.22 14.26 -4.23
CA LEU A 315 -13.20 14.95 -5.08
C LEU A 315 -13.18 16.47 -4.87
N SER A 316 -13.05 16.95 -3.64
CA SER A 316 -13.00 18.40 -3.35
C SER A 316 -11.78 19.06 -3.98
N VAL A 317 -10.59 18.46 -3.79
CA VAL A 317 -9.33 19.00 -4.28
C VAL A 317 -9.25 18.89 -5.80
N GLY A 318 -9.72 17.79 -6.40
CA GLY A 318 -9.79 17.64 -7.85
C GLY A 318 -10.73 18.65 -8.50
N THR A 319 -11.91 18.87 -7.89
CA THR A 319 -12.86 19.90 -8.37
C THR A 319 -12.28 21.29 -8.23
N MET A 320 -11.68 21.62 -7.09
CA MET A 320 -11.02 22.90 -6.86
C MET A 320 -9.88 23.15 -7.86
N THR A 321 -9.08 22.12 -8.16
CA THR A 321 -8.00 22.22 -9.15
C THR A 321 -8.56 22.44 -10.56
N ALA A 322 -9.59 21.67 -10.96
CA ALA A 322 -10.25 21.86 -12.26
C ALA A 322 -10.83 23.27 -12.40
N VAL A 323 -11.58 23.74 -11.39
CA VAL A 323 -12.17 25.08 -11.39
C VAL A 323 -11.09 26.16 -11.38
N GLY A 324 -10.06 26.02 -10.55
CA GLY A 324 -8.94 26.98 -10.50
C GLY A 324 -8.23 27.11 -11.84
N LEU A 325 -7.94 25.99 -12.51
CA LEU A 325 -7.33 25.97 -13.84
C LEU A 325 -8.28 26.53 -14.93
N LEU A 326 -9.58 26.24 -14.85
CA LEU A 326 -10.58 26.81 -15.75
C LEU A 326 -10.68 28.34 -15.61
N LEU A 327 -10.65 28.86 -14.38
CA LEU A 327 -10.73 30.30 -14.10
C LEU A 327 -9.55 31.06 -14.71
N VAL A 328 -8.35 30.47 -14.70
CA VAL A 328 -7.16 31.06 -15.33
C VAL A 328 -7.01 30.68 -16.81
N GLN A 329 -8.03 30.04 -17.39
CA GLN A 329 -8.08 29.58 -18.78
C GLN A 329 -6.87 28.69 -19.15
N PHE A 330 -6.44 27.82 -18.23
CA PHE A 330 -5.38 26.87 -18.49
C PHE A 330 -5.95 25.66 -19.28
N PRO A 331 -5.28 25.20 -20.34
CA PRO A 331 -5.77 24.07 -21.13
C PRO A 331 -5.72 22.77 -20.30
N TYR A 332 -6.52 21.77 -20.69
CA TYR A 332 -6.62 20.49 -19.98
C TYR A 332 -7.04 20.60 -18.50
N ALA A 333 -7.65 21.72 -18.08
CA ALA A 333 -8.05 21.96 -16.69
C ALA A 333 -8.90 20.81 -16.10
N ILE A 334 -9.89 20.31 -16.86
CA ILE A 334 -10.75 19.20 -16.43
C ILE A 334 -9.96 17.90 -16.34
N PHE A 335 -9.06 17.63 -17.28
CA PHE A 335 -8.19 16.46 -17.28
C PHE A 335 -7.25 16.45 -16.07
N LEU A 336 -6.57 17.56 -15.80
CA LEU A 336 -5.68 17.69 -14.65
C LEU A 336 -6.43 17.58 -13.32
N GLY A 337 -7.59 18.22 -13.20
CA GLY A 337 -8.44 18.08 -12.01
C GLY A 337 -9.01 16.68 -11.82
N ALA A 338 -9.30 15.95 -12.92
CA ALA A 338 -9.71 14.55 -12.86
C ALA A 338 -8.57 13.64 -12.38
N ILE A 339 -7.32 13.86 -12.83
CA ILE A 339 -6.14 13.15 -12.30
C ILE A 339 -6.03 13.39 -10.80
N VAL A 340 -6.14 14.64 -10.35
CA VAL A 340 -6.13 14.96 -8.91
C VAL A 340 -7.26 14.22 -8.18
N ALA A 341 -8.49 14.24 -8.69
CA ALA A 341 -9.62 13.58 -8.03
C ALA A 341 -9.43 12.06 -7.87
N VAL A 342 -8.87 11.40 -8.89
CA VAL A 342 -8.64 9.94 -8.91
C VAL A 342 -7.45 9.56 -8.04
N PHE A 343 -6.31 10.23 -8.22
CA PHE A 343 -5.06 9.85 -7.55
C PHE A 343 -4.97 10.37 -6.11
N ASN A 344 -5.65 11.47 -5.77
CA ASN A 344 -5.67 11.98 -4.39
C ASN A 344 -6.53 11.12 -3.43
N VAL A 345 -7.09 10.00 -3.90
CA VAL A 345 -7.59 8.93 -3.01
C VAL A 345 -6.45 8.39 -2.13
N VAL A 346 -5.21 8.44 -2.62
CA VAL A 346 -4.01 8.27 -1.81
C VAL A 346 -3.44 9.67 -1.54
N PRO A 347 -3.21 10.06 -0.27
CA PRO A 347 -2.73 11.39 0.06
C PRO A 347 -1.49 11.79 -0.75
N TYR A 348 -1.48 13.04 -1.24
CA TYR A 348 -0.38 13.67 -2.00
C TYR A 348 -0.15 13.12 -3.41
N LEU A 349 -0.58 11.90 -3.73
CA LEU A 349 -0.36 11.31 -5.04
C LEU A 349 -1.06 12.09 -6.15
N GLY A 350 -2.26 12.62 -5.90
CA GLY A 350 -3.00 13.42 -6.89
C GLY A 350 -2.22 14.63 -7.39
N LEU A 351 -1.57 15.35 -6.47
CA LEU A 351 -0.75 16.50 -6.82
C LEU A 351 0.49 16.07 -7.61
N VAL A 352 1.24 15.08 -7.13
CA VAL A 352 2.48 14.62 -7.79
C VAL A 352 2.21 14.11 -9.20
N VAL A 353 1.19 13.26 -9.36
CA VAL A 353 0.85 12.64 -10.65
C VAL A 353 0.30 13.66 -11.64
N SER A 354 -0.48 14.64 -11.19
CA SER A 354 -1.04 15.68 -12.08
C SER A 354 -0.08 16.83 -12.39
N LEU A 355 0.93 17.07 -11.55
CA LEU A 355 1.88 18.16 -11.76
C LEU A 355 2.75 17.91 -13.00
N ILE A 356 3.16 16.66 -13.24
CA ILE A 356 3.95 16.28 -14.42
C ILE A 356 3.27 16.72 -15.73
N PRO A 357 2.04 16.27 -16.05
CA PRO A 357 1.36 16.72 -17.26
C PRO A 357 1.07 18.22 -17.24
N ALA A 358 0.75 18.82 -16.09
CA ALA A 358 0.54 20.27 -15.99
C ALA A 358 1.78 21.08 -16.40
N LEU A 359 2.99 20.62 -16.02
CA LEU A 359 4.24 21.27 -16.40
C LEU A 359 4.52 21.11 -17.90
N VAL A 360 4.32 19.92 -18.48
CA VAL A 360 4.46 19.70 -19.94
C VAL A 360 3.55 20.65 -20.72
N ILE A 361 2.30 20.81 -20.27
CA ILE A 361 1.34 21.73 -20.87
C ILE A 361 1.79 23.18 -20.71
N ALA A 362 2.29 23.56 -19.53
CA ALA A 362 2.69 24.92 -19.23
C ALA A 362 3.89 25.37 -20.08
N LEU A 363 4.82 24.47 -20.35
CA LEU A 363 5.98 24.71 -21.23
C LEU A 363 5.55 24.89 -22.69
N THR A 364 4.52 24.17 -23.14
CA THR A 364 4.10 24.13 -24.55
C THR A 364 2.99 25.12 -24.91
N THR A 365 2.35 25.74 -23.91
CA THR A 365 1.21 26.65 -24.14
C THR A 365 1.54 28.10 -23.79
N GLY A 366 1.39 28.99 -24.79
CA GLY A 366 1.47 30.43 -24.60
C GLY A 366 2.83 30.90 -24.05
N SER A 367 2.80 31.92 -23.18
CA SER A 367 3.98 32.38 -22.46
C SER A 367 4.32 31.42 -21.32
N VAL A 368 5.51 30.81 -21.38
CA VAL A 368 5.93 29.79 -20.43
C VAL A 368 5.92 30.31 -18.99
N GLY A 369 6.47 31.50 -18.75
CA GLY A 369 6.49 32.10 -17.41
C GLY A 369 5.08 32.33 -16.84
N ALA A 370 4.15 32.80 -17.68
CA ALA A 370 2.76 33.01 -17.27
C ALA A 370 2.04 31.68 -16.99
N SER A 371 2.25 30.67 -17.83
CA SER A 371 1.66 29.33 -17.68
C SER A 371 2.19 28.60 -16.44
N LEU A 372 3.50 28.66 -16.19
CA LEU A 372 4.11 28.11 -14.97
C LEU A 372 3.59 28.83 -13.72
N LEU A 373 3.46 30.16 -13.76
CA LEU A 373 2.90 30.92 -12.64
C LEU A 373 1.44 30.53 -12.37
N LYS A 374 0.61 30.35 -13.40
CA LYS A 374 -0.77 29.87 -13.26
C LYS A 374 -0.83 28.51 -12.57
N VAL A 375 -0.03 27.55 -13.03
CA VAL A 375 0.04 26.21 -12.42
C VAL A 375 0.51 26.31 -10.96
N ALA A 376 1.60 27.02 -10.71
CA ALA A 376 2.15 27.20 -9.37
C ALA A 376 1.13 27.82 -8.40
N VAL A 377 0.45 28.89 -8.81
CA VAL A 377 -0.57 29.54 -7.99
C VAL A 377 -1.75 28.60 -7.71
N VAL A 378 -2.34 27.99 -8.75
CA VAL A 378 -3.53 27.14 -8.58
C VAL A 378 -3.20 25.92 -7.72
N TYR A 379 -2.10 25.22 -7.99
CA TYR A 379 -1.70 24.04 -7.23
C TYR A 379 -1.33 24.39 -5.78
N THR A 380 -0.63 25.51 -5.55
CA THR A 380 -0.27 25.94 -4.20
C THR A 380 -1.52 26.32 -3.40
N VAL A 381 -2.45 27.06 -4.00
CA VAL A 381 -3.72 27.41 -3.35
C VAL A 381 -4.52 26.15 -3.05
N ALA A 382 -4.65 25.24 -4.01
CA ALA A 382 -5.37 23.99 -3.84
C ALA A 382 -4.76 23.13 -2.71
N GLN A 383 -3.45 22.95 -2.72
CA GLN A 383 -2.71 22.19 -1.70
C GLN A 383 -2.82 22.83 -0.31
N THR A 384 -2.73 24.17 -0.25
CA THR A 384 -2.83 24.89 1.03
C THR A 384 -4.22 24.74 1.63
N ILE A 385 -5.27 24.90 0.82
CA ILE A 385 -6.66 24.70 1.25
C ILE A 385 -6.89 23.25 1.65
N GLU A 386 -6.33 22.29 0.90
CA GLU A 386 -6.36 20.87 1.26
C GLU A 386 -5.78 20.64 2.65
N SER A 387 -4.51 21.01 2.86
CA SER A 387 -3.78 20.70 4.09
C SER A 387 -4.26 21.50 5.30
N ALA A 388 -4.69 22.76 5.11
CA ALA A 388 -5.06 23.65 6.20
C ALA A 388 -6.54 23.56 6.59
N VAL A 389 -7.43 23.21 5.64
CA VAL A 389 -8.88 23.29 5.85
C VAL A 389 -9.58 21.97 5.57
N ILE A 390 -9.42 21.42 4.37
CA ILE A 390 -10.23 20.27 3.91
C ILE A 390 -9.83 19.00 4.68
N ALA A 391 -8.56 18.63 4.68
CA ALA A 391 -8.09 17.42 5.34
C ALA A 391 -8.34 17.44 6.86
N PRO A 392 -8.02 18.51 7.63
CA PRO A 392 -8.31 18.54 9.06
C PRO A 392 -9.80 18.52 9.41
N ARG A 393 -10.67 19.11 8.58
CA ARG A 393 -12.12 19.13 8.84
C ARG A 393 -12.82 17.84 8.45
N ILE A 394 -12.34 17.16 7.41
CA ILE A 394 -12.98 15.97 6.85
C ILE A 394 -12.37 14.69 7.41
N VAL A 395 -11.05 14.60 7.42
CA VAL A 395 -10.29 13.44 7.88
C VAL A 395 -9.87 13.59 9.34
N GLY A 396 -9.55 14.80 9.79
CA GLY A 396 -9.21 15.09 11.19
C GLY A 396 -8.14 14.15 11.77
N ASP A 397 -8.29 13.78 13.05
CA ASP A 397 -7.39 12.85 13.76
C ASP A 397 -7.69 11.36 13.49
N SER A 398 -8.48 11.03 12.45
CA SER A 398 -9.02 9.67 12.24
C SER A 398 -7.95 8.56 12.19
N THR A 399 -6.71 8.89 11.82
CA THR A 399 -5.59 7.93 11.77
C THR A 399 -4.61 8.10 12.94
N GLY A 400 -4.54 9.29 13.54
CA GLY A 400 -3.53 9.68 14.52
C GLY A 400 -2.08 9.41 14.10
N LEU A 401 -1.82 9.21 12.79
CA LEU A 401 -0.49 8.93 12.27
C LEU A 401 0.22 10.24 11.97
N HIS A 402 1.49 10.33 12.35
CA HIS A 402 2.34 11.43 11.90
C HIS A 402 2.47 11.37 10.36
N PRO A 403 2.47 12.49 9.62
CA PRO A 403 2.55 12.49 8.16
C PRO A 403 3.73 11.68 7.59
N VAL A 404 4.86 11.67 8.29
CA VAL A 404 6.04 10.86 7.92
C VAL A 404 5.71 9.36 7.88
N TRP A 405 4.92 8.85 8.81
CA TRP A 405 4.51 7.43 8.81
C TRP A 405 3.55 7.12 7.67
N ILE A 406 2.69 8.07 7.30
CA ILE A 406 1.80 7.95 6.14
C ILE A 406 2.63 7.86 4.86
N LEU A 407 3.58 8.77 4.67
CA LEU A 407 4.49 8.76 3.52
C LEU A 407 5.31 7.47 3.44
N LEU A 408 5.88 7.02 4.57
CA LEU A 408 6.65 5.78 4.62
C LEU A 408 5.77 4.56 4.29
N ALA A 409 4.54 4.51 4.80
CA ALA A 409 3.61 3.43 4.50
C ALA A 409 3.24 3.40 3.01
N ILE A 410 2.98 4.56 2.41
CA ILE A 410 2.68 4.67 0.98
C ILE A 410 3.89 4.23 0.15
N ALA A 411 5.09 4.73 0.45
CA ALA A 411 6.32 4.36 -0.27
C ALA A 411 6.60 2.84 -0.18
N THR A 412 6.50 2.29 1.03
CA THR A 412 6.74 0.86 1.29
C THR A 412 5.67 -0.02 0.65
N GLY A 413 4.40 0.36 0.79
CA GLY A 413 3.27 -0.35 0.19
C GLY A 413 3.35 -0.33 -1.34
N GLY A 414 3.61 0.84 -1.93
CA GLY A 414 3.79 1.01 -3.36
C GLY A 414 4.95 0.19 -3.92
N PHE A 415 6.06 0.13 -3.20
CA PHE A 415 7.23 -0.66 -3.61
C PHE A 415 6.94 -2.17 -3.63
N PHE A 416 6.31 -2.71 -2.57
CA PHE A 416 6.12 -4.16 -2.45
C PHE A 416 4.86 -4.71 -3.12
N PHE A 417 3.79 -3.92 -3.19
CA PHE A 417 2.48 -4.38 -3.66
C PHE A 417 1.88 -3.50 -4.76
N GLY A 418 2.68 -2.59 -5.33
CA GLY A 418 2.24 -1.69 -6.39
C GLY A 418 1.04 -0.82 -5.97
N PHE A 419 0.12 -0.61 -6.91
CA PHE A 419 -1.06 0.23 -6.68
C PHE A 419 -1.95 -0.27 -5.53
N VAL A 420 -2.06 -1.58 -5.35
CA VAL A 420 -2.80 -2.17 -4.23
C VAL A 420 -2.19 -1.76 -2.90
N GLY A 421 -0.86 -1.82 -2.82
CA GLY A 421 -0.12 -1.37 -1.64
C GLY A 421 -0.34 0.09 -1.31
N LEU A 422 -0.39 0.97 -2.32
CA LEU A 422 -0.69 2.39 -2.12
C LEU A 422 -2.07 2.60 -1.48
N LEU A 423 -3.09 1.87 -1.95
CA LEU A 423 -4.47 1.99 -1.43
C LEU A 423 -4.60 1.47 0.01
N ILE A 424 -3.95 0.36 0.34
CA ILE A 424 -4.06 -0.27 1.67
C ILE A 424 -3.01 0.24 2.66
N ALA A 425 -2.02 1.02 2.22
CA ALA A 425 -0.89 1.48 3.04
C ALA A 425 -1.34 2.17 4.32
N VAL A 426 -2.20 3.18 4.22
CA VAL A 426 -2.64 3.97 5.38
C VAL A 426 -3.52 3.14 6.32
N PRO A 427 -4.55 2.41 5.84
CA PRO A 427 -5.28 1.45 6.68
C PRO A 427 -4.36 0.46 7.41
N ALA A 428 -3.44 -0.17 6.69
CA ALA A 428 -2.51 -1.14 7.27
C ALA A 428 -1.62 -0.49 8.34
N ALA A 429 -1.10 0.72 8.10
CA ALA A 429 -0.28 1.45 9.06
C ALA A 429 -1.06 1.79 10.35
N VAL A 430 -2.33 2.19 10.23
CA VAL A 430 -3.21 2.42 11.39
C VAL A 430 -3.42 1.12 12.16
N GLY A 431 -3.70 0.01 11.48
CA GLY A 431 -3.88 -1.30 12.10
C GLY A 431 -2.62 -1.76 12.85
N ILE A 432 -1.45 -1.65 12.20
CA ILE A 432 -0.14 -1.99 12.79
C ILE A 432 0.12 -1.13 14.03
N LYS A 433 -0.07 0.19 13.96
CA LYS A 433 0.09 1.10 15.09
C LYS A 433 -0.77 0.68 16.27
N LEU A 434 -2.06 0.41 16.05
CA LEU A 434 -2.98 0.05 17.13
C LEU A 434 -2.63 -1.31 17.76
N VAL A 435 -2.21 -2.29 16.95
CA VAL A 435 -1.73 -3.58 17.46
C VAL A 435 -0.44 -3.40 18.27
N ALA A 436 0.50 -2.59 17.79
CA ALA A 436 1.77 -2.32 18.47
C ALA A 436 1.55 -1.65 19.85
N ILE A 437 0.70 -0.64 19.92
CA ILE A 437 0.34 0.03 21.19
C ILE A 437 -0.25 -1.00 22.17
N ARG A 438 -1.14 -1.87 21.72
CA ARG A 438 -1.75 -2.90 22.57
C ARG A 438 -0.76 -3.98 23.01
N ALA A 439 0.20 -4.34 22.15
CA ALA A 439 1.24 -5.30 22.47
C ALA A 439 2.18 -4.76 23.56
N VAL A 440 2.57 -3.49 23.47
CA VAL A 440 3.37 -2.80 24.49
C VAL A 440 2.59 -2.64 25.79
N ALA A 441 1.30 -2.31 25.74
CA ALA A 441 0.47 -2.18 26.95
C ALA A 441 0.22 -3.51 27.70
N ARG A 442 0.48 -4.66 27.05
CA ARG A 442 0.35 -6.00 27.63
C ARG A 442 1.68 -6.62 28.05
N ALA A 443 2.80 -6.02 27.65
CA ALA A 443 4.15 -6.39 28.07
C ALA A 443 4.49 -5.66 29.37
#